data_AF-A0A955KWI4-F1
#
_entry.id   AF-A0A955KWI4-F1
#
_cell.length_a   1.000
_cell.length_b   1.000
_cell.length_c   1.000
_cell.angle_alpha   90.00
_cell.angle_beta   90.00
_cell.angle_gamma   90.00
#
_symmetry.space_group_name_H-M   'P 1'
#
loop_
_entity.id
_entity.type
_entity.pdbx_description
1 polymer ?
#
loop_
_entity_poly.entity_id
_entity_poly.type
_entity_poly.pdbx_seq_one_letter_code
_entity_poly.pdbx_strand_id
1 'polypeptide(L)'
;MAIHTIDMVRQKQTRKYAFKAFLLVFIFLGLVGGGYYYANHPASKGSSTNDTSSAQLDTGRTPSLLICNSIESSNSVSKQLSEWNPDNFEVSVKESVEDCDVNLSRNLDDTSQYSLAWSRLYIPVTRFDSTIQELTSQELETGLANQQIKGMDIIWDENTDDFMKSKYNTVVGQQFRTAEQIHDQLDSSNKVIAIIPFDEAKPLYKILPIDDQTPLHKDFNPTVYPLTDTYWVKGSDSDLTDQLKTDLKAGLGDPNYEMGNTTDVILTGTSVVGGRTHFIVINERGDNLFPIRGIADTLREADIAHLSNEASFSPNCDQSTYTLVFCGTLDSFEMLTFAGIDIVGLTGNHIRDYGTQALLDTLDLFTKNNLVYFGGGKDFDDAHTPKVIKVNGIKIAFVGFNFIPPADYYATATLPGNAAPNQYGNDKKYLNEDIEKAKSEADFVIVDMQWGQEYINYAIPEQQEYGRAAIDAGADIINGVHPHTVQGIEYYKKGVIFYGLGNVLFDQTQGDYVREGIMVRHVFYGKKYIGYETIATYIPQDLQTELADHSRRDSILDTIYQNSEINIK
;
A
#
# COMPACT_ATOMS: atom_id res chain seq x y z
N MET A 1 -10.64 -27.60 26.51
CA MET A 1 -11.21 -26.67 25.52
C MET A 1 -10.10 -26.25 24.57
N ALA A 2 -9.58 -27.23 23.82
CA ALA A 2 -8.40 -27.08 22.96
C ALA A 2 -8.65 -27.98 21.75
N ILE A 3 -8.70 -27.38 20.55
CA ILE A 3 -8.73 -28.00 19.20
C ILE A 3 -8.90 -26.90 18.13
N HIS A 4 -9.53 -25.75 18.44
CA HIS A 4 -9.85 -24.72 17.43
C HIS A 4 -8.72 -23.77 17.01
N THR A 5 -7.55 -23.78 17.67
CA THR A 5 -6.47 -22.80 17.39
C THR A 5 -5.46 -23.27 16.33
N ILE A 6 -5.57 -24.48 15.79
CA ILE A 6 -4.56 -25.09 14.91
C ILE A 6 -4.83 -24.84 13.40
N ASP A 7 -6.07 -24.55 13.00
CA ASP A 7 -6.42 -24.43 11.57
C ASP A 7 -6.05 -23.09 10.93
N MET A 8 -5.94 -21.98 11.69
CA MET A 8 -5.55 -20.67 11.13
C MET A 8 -4.07 -20.60 10.75
N VAL A 9 -3.16 -21.13 11.59
CA VAL A 9 -1.71 -21.17 11.30
C VAL A 9 -1.42 -21.97 10.03
N ARG A 10 -2.24 -22.99 9.73
CA ARG A 10 -2.13 -23.78 8.50
C ARG A 10 -2.46 -22.99 7.22
N GLN A 11 -3.29 -21.95 7.27
CA GLN A 11 -3.71 -21.22 6.06
C GLN A 11 -2.58 -20.38 5.43
N LYS A 12 -1.65 -19.79 6.22
CA LYS A 12 -0.47 -19.07 5.64
C LYS A 12 0.48 -20.06 4.95
N GLN A 13 0.53 -21.34 5.36
CA GLN A 13 1.32 -22.38 4.69
C GLN A 13 0.62 -23.00 3.45
N THR A 14 -0.68 -23.29 3.50
CA THR A 14 -1.37 -23.93 2.35
C THR A 14 -1.55 -23.00 1.15
N ARG A 15 -1.63 -21.68 1.34
CA ARG A 15 -1.66 -20.71 0.23
C ARG A 15 -0.39 -20.73 -0.64
N LYS A 16 0.76 -21.23 -0.13
CA LYS A 16 2.02 -21.33 -0.90
C LYS A 16 2.12 -22.55 -1.84
N TYR A 17 1.12 -23.44 -1.90
CA TYR A 17 1.16 -24.64 -2.75
C TYR A 17 -0.09 -24.94 -3.61
N ALA A 18 -1.13 -24.10 -3.57
CA ALA A 18 -2.38 -24.34 -4.30
C ALA A 18 -2.39 -23.76 -5.74
N PHE A 19 -1.45 -24.20 -6.58
CA PHE A 19 -1.52 -23.92 -8.03
C PHE A 19 -2.24 -25.07 -8.75
N LYS A 20 -3.43 -24.78 -9.29
CA LYS A 20 -4.37 -25.64 -10.08
C LYS A 20 -5.49 -26.38 -9.33
N ALA A 21 -6.66 -26.33 -9.98
CA ALA A 21 -7.92 -27.05 -9.75
C ALA A 21 -8.82 -26.52 -8.61
N PHE A 22 -10.16 -26.43 -8.73
CA PHE A 22 -11.10 -27.09 -9.66
C PHE A 22 -12.30 -26.18 -10.05
N LEU A 23 -12.98 -26.48 -11.17
CA LEU A 23 -14.22 -25.83 -11.67
C LEU A 23 -15.38 -26.85 -11.76
N LEU A 24 -16.64 -26.41 -11.62
CA LEU A 24 -17.94 -27.16 -11.68
C LEU A 24 -18.32 -27.98 -10.41
N VAL A 25 -19.60 -27.98 -9.95
CA VAL A 25 -20.76 -28.69 -10.56
C VAL A 25 -22.16 -28.14 -10.14
N PHE A 26 -22.99 -27.83 -11.16
CA PHE A 26 -24.48 -27.91 -11.36
C PHE A 26 -25.59 -27.68 -10.28
N ILE A 27 -26.39 -26.63 -10.51
CA ILE A 27 -27.86 -26.54 -10.82
C ILE A 27 -28.82 -27.71 -10.46
N PHE A 28 -29.94 -27.44 -9.74
CA PHE A 28 -31.36 -27.64 -10.18
C PHE A 28 -32.45 -27.28 -9.13
N LEU A 29 -33.30 -26.27 -9.41
CA LEU A 29 -34.80 -26.20 -9.38
C LEU A 29 -35.35 -24.80 -8.99
N GLY A 30 -36.61 -24.38 -9.29
CA GLY A 30 -37.65 -24.98 -10.15
C GLY A 30 -39.10 -24.43 -9.99
N LEU A 31 -39.43 -23.30 -10.65
CA LEU A 31 -40.77 -22.83 -11.11
C LEU A 31 -42.02 -22.75 -10.17
N VAL A 32 -42.52 -21.52 -9.95
CA VAL A 32 -43.95 -21.06 -9.93
C VAL A 32 -43.98 -19.53 -10.24
N GLY A 33 -44.96 -18.87 -10.89
CA GLY A 33 -46.09 -19.35 -11.70
C GLY A 33 -47.33 -18.40 -11.78
N GLY A 34 -47.31 -17.36 -12.64
CA GLY A 34 -48.48 -16.51 -13.01
C GLY A 34 -48.52 -15.11 -12.36
N GLY A 35 -49.10 -14.03 -12.94
CA GLY A 35 -49.67 -13.83 -14.29
C GLY A 35 -51.13 -13.32 -14.33
N TYR A 36 -51.37 -12.01 -14.51
CA TYR A 36 -52.61 -11.34 -14.99
C TYR A 36 -52.26 -9.87 -15.38
N TYR A 37 -52.41 -9.32 -16.59
CA TYR A 37 -53.56 -9.03 -17.51
C TYR A 37 -54.30 -7.67 -17.32
N TYR A 38 -54.02 -6.75 -18.27
CA TYR A 38 -54.89 -5.75 -18.94
C TYR A 38 -55.40 -4.42 -18.30
N ALA A 39 -54.89 -3.32 -18.89
CA ALA A 39 -55.60 -2.23 -19.60
C ALA A 39 -56.74 -1.39 -18.95
N ASN A 40 -56.59 -0.05 -18.97
CA ASN A 40 -57.22 0.80 -20.00
C ASN A 40 -56.93 2.32 -19.86
N HIS A 41 -56.94 3.02 -21.00
CA HIS A 41 -57.04 4.48 -21.15
C HIS A 41 -58.53 4.92 -21.18
N PRO A 42 -58.88 6.19 -20.88
CA PRO A 42 -59.02 7.17 -21.97
C PRO A 42 -58.65 8.64 -21.63
N ALA A 43 -58.54 9.43 -22.69
CA ALA A 43 -58.03 10.81 -22.72
C ALA A 43 -59.02 11.91 -22.26
N SER A 44 -58.48 13.11 -21.98
CA SER A 44 -59.18 14.38 -22.26
C SER A 44 -58.19 15.48 -22.69
N LYS A 45 -58.71 16.60 -23.24
CA LYS A 45 -57.98 17.59 -24.05
C LYS A 45 -57.63 18.87 -23.27
N GLY A 46 -56.60 19.61 -23.69
CA GLY A 46 -56.64 21.08 -23.54
C GLY A 46 -55.34 21.88 -23.66
N SER A 47 -55.28 22.74 -24.69
CA SER A 47 -54.64 24.06 -24.71
C SER A 47 -53.10 24.22 -24.71
N SER A 48 -52.64 24.92 -25.75
CA SER A 48 -51.32 25.52 -25.97
C SER A 48 -50.79 26.45 -24.87
N THR A 49 -49.46 26.53 -24.75
CA THR A 49 -48.68 27.75 -25.08
C THR A 49 -47.23 27.39 -25.41
N ASN A 50 -46.55 28.29 -26.13
CA ASN A 50 -45.17 28.16 -26.61
C ASN A 50 -44.17 27.70 -25.53
N ASP A 51 -43.33 26.74 -25.87
CA ASP A 51 -42.03 26.57 -25.24
C ASP A 51 -40.95 26.35 -26.30
N THR A 52 -39.83 27.05 -26.16
CA THR A 52 -38.67 26.87 -27.02
C THR A 52 -37.99 25.57 -26.63
N SER A 53 -38.03 24.57 -27.52
CA SER A 53 -37.34 23.31 -27.33
C SER A 53 -35.82 23.52 -27.31
N SER A 54 -35.27 23.77 -26.13
CA SER A 54 -33.91 23.34 -25.83
C SER A 54 -33.88 21.82 -26.02
N ALA A 55 -32.96 21.33 -26.86
CA ALA A 55 -32.72 19.90 -26.95
C ALA A 55 -32.11 19.45 -25.63
N GLN A 56 -32.92 18.82 -24.77
CA GLN A 56 -32.37 17.98 -23.70
C GLN A 56 -31.65 16.82 -24.38
N LEU A 57 -30.32 16.87 -24.37
CA LEU A 57 -29.48 15.72 -24.68
C LEU A 57 -29.76 14.65 -23.63
N ASP A 58 -30.22 13.49 -24.07
CA ASP A 58 -30.36 12.26 -23.29
C ASP A 58 -28.96 11.74 -22.93
N THR A 59 -28.38 12.31 -21.87
CA THR A 59 -27.00 12.05 -21.41
C THR A 59 -26.85 10.74 -20.62
N GLY A 60 -27.91 9.93 -20.50
CA GLY A 60 -27.94 8.71 -19.69
C GLY A 60 -27.44 7.44 -20.40
N ARG A 61 -26.68 7.53 -21.51
CA ARG A 61 -26.27 6.36 -22.30
C ARG A 61 -24.76 6.18 -22.34
N THR A 62 -24.33 5.06 -21.75
CA THR A 62 -22.98 4.50 -21.85
C THR A 62 -22.52 4.42 -23.32
N PRO A 63 -21.37 5.00 -23.71
CA PRO A 63 -20.86 4.89 -25.07
C PRO A 63 -20.62 3.43 -25.46
N SER A 64 -21.19 3.00 -26.59
CA SER A 64 -21.10 1.60 -27.05
C SER A 64 -20.95 1.50 -28.57
N LEU A 65 -20.06 0.63 -29.02
CA LEU A 65 -19.83 0.26 -30.41
C LEU A 65 -20.49 -1.09 -30.68
N LEU A 66 -21.44 -1.11 -31.61
CA LEU A 66 -22.14 -2.32 -32.05
C LEU A 66 -21.60 -2.79 -33.40
N ILE A 67 -21.02 -3.99 -33.44
CA ILE A 67 -20.59 -4.65 -34.68
C ILE A 67 -21.63 -5.72 -35.02
N CYS A 68 -22.39 -5.48 -36.09
CA CYS A 68 -23.54 -6.30 -36.49
C CYS A 68 -23.40 -6.70 -37.96
N ASN A 69 -23.00 -7.94 -38.23
CA ASN A 69 -22.87 -8.46 -39.60
C ASN A 69 -24.12 -9.23 -40.05
N SER A 70 -24.94 -8.57 -40.87
CA SER A 70 -25.66 -9.27 -41.91
C SER A 70 -24.77 -9.46 -43.15
N ILE A 71 -23.85 -10.44 -43.11
CA ILE A 71 -23.17 -11.05 -44.27
C ILE A 71 -22.71 -10.02 -45.35
N GLU A 72 -21.77 -9.11 -45.07
CA GLU A 72 -21.01 -8.45 -46.16
C GLU A 72 -19.58 -8.00 -45.77
N SER A 73 -18.68 -8.98 -45.78
CA SER A 73 -17.20 -8.85 -45.79
C SER A 73 -16.50 -8.37 -44.50
N SER A 74 -15.55 -9.18 -44.04
CA SER A 74 -14.57 -8.88 -43.00
C SER A 74 -13.74 -7.61 -43.26
N ASN A 75 -13.60 -7.22 -44.54
CA ASN A 75 -12.94 -5.98 -44.95
C ASN A 75 -13.63 -4.71 -44.40
N SER A 76 -14.94 -4.76 -44.10
CA SER A 76 -15.64 -3.60 -43.52
C SER A 76 -15.25 -3.37 -42.05
N VAL A 77 -15.16 -4.45 -41.27
CA VAL A 77 -14.77 -4.43 -39.85
C VAL A 77 -13.31 -3.99 -39.71
N SER A 78 -12.37 -4.61 -40.42
CA SER A 78 -10.97 -4.18 -40.41
C SER A 78 -10.77 -2.73 -40.90
N LYS A 79 -11.65 -2.24 -41.79
CA LYS A 79 -11.63 -0.85 -42.23
C LYS A 79 -12.14 0.09 -41.13
N GLN A 80 -13.27 -0.22 -40.50
CA GLN A 80 -13.80 0.54 -39.35
C GLN A 80 -12.81 0.57 -38.19
N LEU A 81 -12.04 -0.52 -37.97
CA LEU A 81 -10.95 -0.60 -37.00
C LEU A 81 -9.69 0.18 -37.43
N SER A 82 -9.43 0.33 -38.73
CA SER A 82 -8.34 1.19 -39.22
C SER A 82 -8.69 2.69 -39.27
N GLU A 83 -9.99 3.01 -39.29
CA GLU A 83 -10.55 4.36 -39.15
C GLU A 83 -10.97 4.65 -37.70
N TRP A 84 -10.77 3.70 -36.78
CA TRP A 84 -11.06 3.82 -35.35
C TRP A 84 -10.03 4.74 -34.69
N ASN A 85 -10.42 6.00 -34.52
CA ASN A 85 -9.73 6.91 -33.61
C ASN A 85 -10.41 6.85 -32.23
N PRO A 86 -9.75 6.38 -31.15
CA PRO A 86 -10.34 6.40 -29.81
C PRO A 86 -10.80 7.80 -29.35
N ASP A 87 -10.19 8.87 -29.87
CA ASP A 87 -10.49 10.26 -29.50
C ASP A 87 -11.79 10.81 -30.15
N ASN A 88 -12.32 10.18 -31.21
CA ASN A 88 -13.45 10.70 -32.00
C ASN A 88 -14.71 9.81 -31.89
N PHE A 89 -15.26 9.72 -30.69
CA PHE A 89 -16.46 8.92 -30.39
C PHE A 89 -17.76 9.58 -30.92
N GLU A 90 -18.12 9.34 -32.19
CA GLU A 90 -19.52 9.42 -32.66
C GLU A 90 -20.06 8.02 -33.00
N VAL A 91 -20.92 7.50 -32.12
CA VAL A 91 -21.57 6.19 -32.29
C VAL A 91 -22.74 6.28 -33.25
N SER A 92 -22.67 5.54 -34.36
CA SER A 92 -23.84 5.31 -35.21
C SER A 92 -24.79 4.31 -34.52
N VAL A 93 -25.85 4.82 -33.89
CA VAL A 93 -26.90 4.00 -33.27
C VAL A 93 -27.62 3.19 -34.35
N LYS A 94 -27.59 1.86 -34.24
CA LYS A 94 -28.59 0.96 -34.84
C LYS A 94 -29.58 0.56 -33.74
N GLU A 95 -30.87 0.54 -34.08
CA GLU A 95 -31.97 0.49 -33.10
C GLU A 95 -32.26 -0.91 -32.52
N SER A 96 -31.59 -1.98 -32.96
CA SER A 96 -31.70 -3.32 -32.37
C SER A 96 -30.35 -3.88 -31.91
N VAL A 97 -30.29 -4.30 -30.63
CA VAL A 97 -29.11 -4.96 -30.01
C VAL A 97 -29.12 -6.48 -30.25
N GLU A 98 -30.24 -7.03 -30.71
CA GLU A 98 -30.48 -8.48 -30.85
C GLU A 98 -29.81 -9.11 -32.09
N ASP A 99 -29.35 -8.29 -33.06
CA ASP A 99 -28.78 -8.74 -34.35
C ASP A 99 -27.25 -8.47 -34.47
N CYS A 100 -26.54 -8.23 -33.37
CA CYS A 100 -25.12 -7.86 -33.38
C CYS A 100 -24.23 -8.97 -32.82
N ASP A 101 -23.21 -9.37 -33.58
CA ASP A 101 -22.28 -10.45 -33.22
C ASP A 101 -21.40 -10.07 -32.02
N VAL A 102 -21.04 -8.78 -31.93
CA VAL A 102 -20.27 -8.21 -30.81
C VAL A 102 -20.75 -6.80 -30.44
N ASN A 103 -20.85 -6.54 -29.15
CA ASN A 103 -21.09 -5.24 -28.52
C ASN A 103 -19.90 -4.89 -27.61
N LEU A 104 -19.31 -3.71 -27.82
CA LEU A 104 -18.25 -3.13 -27.00
C LEU A 104 -18.77 -1.88 -26.29
N SER A 105 -18.80 -1.85 -24.96
CA SER A 105 -19.27 -0.73 -24.14
C SER A 105 -18.15 -0.12 -23.29
N ARG A 106 -18.08 1.20 -23.17
CA ARG A 106 -17.11 1.91 -22.30
C ARG A 106 -17.77 2.38 -21.01
N ASN A 107 -17.21 2.04 -19.85
CA ASN A 107 -17.72 2.41 -18.52
C ASN A 107 -19.18 1.98 -18.26
N LEU A 108 -19.40 0.66 -18.30
CA LEU A 108 -20.71 0.01 -18.17
C LEU A 108 -21.00 -0.39 -16.71
N ASP A 109 -22.19 -0.06 -16.21
CA ASP A 109 -22.60 -0.38 -14.83
C ASP A 109 -23.00 -1.86 -14.62
N ASP A 110 -23.76 -2.46 -15.55
CA ASP A 110 -24.12 -3.89 -15.53
C ASP A 110 -23.24 -4.70 -16.47
N THR A 111 -22.21 -5.32 -15.89
CA THR A 111 -21.22 -6.12 -16.60
C THR A 111 -21.56 -7.61 -16.64
N SER A 112 -22.72 -8.04 -16.13
CA SER A 112 -23.09 -9.45 -15.91
C SER A 112 -23.08 -10.35 -17.16
N GLN A 113 -23.14 -9.75 -18.35
CA GLN A 113 -23.11 -10.44 -19.65
C GLN A 113 -21.90 -10.05 -20.52
N TYR A 114 -20.92 -9.34 -19.96
CA TYR A 114 -19.74 -8.84 -20.67
C TYR A 114 -18.46 -9.41 -20.06
N SER A 115 -17.38 -9.37 -20.84
CA SER A 115 -16.01 -9.62 -20.37
C SER A 115 -15.21 -8.32 -20.44
N LEU A 116 -14.33 -8.07 -19.47
CA LEU A 116 -13.43 -6.92 -19.54
C LEU A 116 -12.49 -7.11 -20.74
N ALA A 117 -12.45 -6.11 -21.61
CA ALA A 117 -11.63 -6.11 -22.83
C ALA A 117 -10.34 -5.29 -22.66
N TRP A 118 -10.44 -4.15 -21.97
CA TRP A 118 -9.32 -3.27 -21.65
C TRP A 118 -9.67 -2.36 -20.46
N SER A 119 -8.67 -1.89 -19.71
CA SER A 119 -8.87 -0.91 -18.64
C SER A 119 -7.63 -0.05 -18.39
N ARG A 120 -7.84 1.21 -17.99
CA ARG A 120 -6.82 2.09 -17.42
C ARG A 120 -7.29 2.63 -16.08
N LEU A 121 -6.44 2.50 -15.07
CA LEU A 121 -6.64 3.04 -13.73
C LEU A 121 -5.97 4.41 -13.62
N TYR A 122 -6.74 5.39 -13.18
CA TYR A 122 -6.24 6.68 -12.71
C TYR A 122 -6.39 6.73 -11.19
N ILE A 123 -5.56 7.54 -10.54
CA ILE A 123 -5.53 7.70 -9.08
C ILE A 123 -5.53 9.18 -8.69
N PRO A 124 -6.26 9.58 -7.64
CA PRO A 124 -6.14 10.89 -7.05
C PRO A 124 -4.92 10.90 -6.13
N VAL A 125 -4.00 11.82 -6.37
CA VAL A 125 -2.78 11.97 -5.59
C VAL A 125 -2.59 13.39 -5.09
N THR A 126 -1.91 13.51 -3.97
CA THR A 126 -1.42 14.79 -3.43
C THR A 126 -0.01 14.59 -2.88
N ARG A 127 0.71 15.68 -2.59
CA ARG A 127 2.02 15.57 -1.93
C ARG A 127 1.85 14.93 -0.54
N PHE A 128 2.79 14.08 -0.14
CA PHE A 128 2.66 13.26 1.09
C PHE A 128 2.31 14.04 2.36
N ASP A 129 2.78 15.29 2.48
CA ASP A 129 2.56 16.22 3.59
C ASP A 129 1.19 16.92 3.57
N SER A 130 0.29 16.52 2.66
CA SER A 130 -1.08 17.02 2.65
C SER A 130 -1.90 16.47 3.82
N THR A 131 -2.72 17.32 4.41
CA THR A 131 -3.63 16.96 5.52
C THR A 131 -4.86 16.17 5.05
N ILE A 132 -5.12 16.08 3.74
CA ILE A 132 -6.15 15.17 3.20
C ILE A 132 -5.60 13.74 3.27
N GLN A 133 -6.40 12.83 3.85
CA GLN A 133 -6.09 11.40 3.89
C GLN A 133 -6.94 10.58 2.91
N GLU A 134 -8.20 10.97 2.70
CA GLU A 134 -9.20 10.23 1.93
C GLU A 134 -10.17 11.16 1.18
N LEU A 135 -10.86 10.62 0.17
CA LEU A 135 -11.94 11.26 -0.58
C LEU A 135 -13.19 10.38 -0.57
N THR A 136 -14.35 10.98 -0.82
CA THR A 136 -15.56 10.23 -1.21
C THR A 136 -15.87 10.43 -2.69
N SER A 137 -16.62 9.51 -3.32
CA SER A 137 -17.06 9.72 -4.72
C SER A 137 -17.85 11.01 -4.89
N GLN A 138 -18.66 11.39 -3.89
CA GLN A 138 -19.41 12.65 -3.92
C GLN A 138 -18.49 13.89 -3.88
N GLU A 139 -17.42 13.86 -3.09
CA GLU A 139 -16.42 14.93 -3.06
C GLU A 139 -15.65 15.03 -4.38
N LEU A 140 -15.32 13.89 -4.99
CA LEU A 140 -14.70 13.84 -6.32
C LEU A 140 -15.62 14.46 -7.36
N GLU A 141 -16.85 13.98 -7.54
CA GLU A 141 -17.83 14.50 -8.51
C GLU A 141 -18.08 16.00 -8.33
N THR A 142 -18.36 16.42 -7.09
CA THR A 142 -18.62 17.83 -6.75
C THR A 142 -17.39 18.70 -7.03
N GLY A 143 -16.19 18.19 -6.72
CA GLY A 143 -14.95 18.93 -6.91
C GLY A 143 -14.47 19.01 -8.35
N LEU A 144 -14.75 17.98 -9.17
CA LEU A 144 -14.51 18.03 -10.61
C LEU A 144 -15.37 19.11 -11.29
N ALA A 145 -16.65 19.24 -10.88
CA ALA A 145 -17.53 20.29 -11.38
C ALA A 145 -17.09 21.70 -10.93
N ASN A 146 -16.54 21.84 -9.73
CA ASN A 146 -16.12 23.12 -9.14
C ASN A 146 -14.62 23.44 -9.31
N GLN A 147 -13.84 22.54 -9.94
CA GLN A 147 -12.37 22.58 -10.04
C GLN A 147 -11.62 22.62 -8.69
N GLN A 148 -12.28 22.30 -7.56
CA GLN A 148 -11.66 22.25 -6.23
C GLN A 148 -12.27 21.17 -5.33
N ILE A 149 -11.41 20.44 -4.61
CA ILE A 149 -11.79 19.45 -3.59
C ILE A 149 -11.18 19.90 -2.25
N LYS A 150 -12.00 19.99 -1.18
CA LYS A 150 -11.56 20.36 0.19
C LYS A 150 -10.71 21.65 0.24
N GLY A 151 -10.93 22.58 -0.70
CA GLY A 151 -10.18 23.84 -0.82
C GLY A 151 -8.80 23.72 -1.50
N MET A 152 -8.52 22.60 -2.16
CA MET A 152 -7.35 22.35 -3.00
C MET A 152 -7.76 22.27 -4.47
N ASP A 153 -6.92 22.79 -5.36
CA ASP A 153 -7.18 22.76 -6.81
C ASP A 153 -7.07 21.33 -7.32
N ILE A 154 -8.02 20.90 -8.16
CA ILE A 154 -7.93 19.61 -8.86
C ILE A 154 -7.40 19.79 -10.29
N ILE A 155 -6.40 18.99 -10.66
CA ILE A 155 -5.71 19.04 -11.97
C ILE A 155 -5.52 17.65 -12.56
N TRP A 156 -5.37 17.56 -13.88
CA TRP A 156 -4.98 16.36 -14.62
C TRP A 156 -4.31 16.78 -15.93
N ASP A 157 -3.61 15.85 -16.57
CA ASP A 157 -2.93 16.10 -17.84
C ASP A 157 -3.86 15.92 -19.06
N GLU A 158 -3.40 16.38 -20.22
CA GLU A 158 -4.16 16.31 -21.49
C GLU A 158 -4.59 14.89 -21.90
N ASN A 159 -3.83 13.84 -21.57
CA ASN A 159 -4.18 12.45 -21.91
C ASN A 159 -5.21 11.83 -20.95
N THR A 160 -5.42 12.45 -19.78
CA THR A 160 -6.47 12.07 -18.81
C THR A 160 -7.80 12.76 -19.14
N ASP A 161 -7.77 13.88 -19.86
CA ASP A 161 -8.92 14.76 -20.08
C ASP A 161 -10.12 14.11 -20.78
N ASP A 162 -9.87 13.25 -21.77
CA ASP A 162 -10.96 12.56 -22.50
C ASP A 162 -11.63 11.45 -21.69
N PHE A 163 -10.93 10.84 -20.73
CA PHE A 163 -11.58 10.01 -19.72
C PHE A 163 -12.50 10.87 -18.84
N MET A 164 -11.99 11.98 -18.29
CA MET A 164 -12.75 12.85 -17.39
C MET A 164 -14.03 13.38 -18.04
N LYS A 165 -13.95 13.90 -19.28
CA LYS A 165 -15.12 14.32 -20.08
C LYS A 165 -16.12 13.18 -20.25
N SER A 166 -15.65 11.99 -20.63
CA SER A 166 -16.54 10.85 -20.93
C SER A 166 -17.26 10.30 -19.70
N LYS A 167 -16.61 10.30 -18.53
CA LYS A 167 -17.11 9.71 -17.28
C LYS A 167 -17.96 10.70 -16.48
N TYR A 168 -17.55 11.96 -16.42
CA TYR A 168 -18.12 12.97 -15.52
C TYR A 168 -18.77 14.16 -16.22
N ASN A 169 -18.79 14.20 -17.56
CA ASN A 169 -19.29 15.33 -18.35
C ASN A 169 -18.64 16.67 -17.94
N THR A 170 -17.37 16.64 -17.55
CA THR A 170 -16.62 17.81 -17.05
C THR A 170 -16.38 18.81 -18.17
N VAL A 171 -16.99 19.99 -18.06
CA VAL A 171 -16.70 21.15 -18.91
C VAL A 171 -15.44 21.85 -18.40
N VAL A 172 -14.30 21.16 -18.47
CA VAL A 172 -13.02 21.65 -17.93
C VAL A 172 -11.96 21.61 -19.02
N GLY A 173 -11.18 22.69 -19.09
CA GLY A 173 -10.10 22.89 -20.06
C GLY A 173 -9.86 24.37 -20.31
N GLN A 174 -8.96 24.99 -19.54
CA GLN A 174 -8.35 26.29 -19.89
C GLN A 174 -6.87 26.45 -19.52
N GLN A 175 -6.26 25.52 -18.78
CA GLN A 175 -4.82 25.35 -18.75
C GLN A 175 -4.48 23.87 -18.77
N PHE A 176 -4.38 23.30 -19.98
CA PHE A 176 -3.78 21.98 -20.15
C PHE A 176 -2.39 21.96 -19.51
N ARG A 177 -2.13 20.90 -18.76
CA ARG A 177 -0.83 20.61 -18.14
C ARG A 177 -0.27 19.39 -18.84
N THR A 178 1.03 19.42 -19.14
CA THR A 178 1.74 18.17 -19.46
C THR A 178 1.92 17.36 -18.17
N ALA A 179 2.13 16.04 -18.27
CA ALA A 179 2.45 15.21 -17.09
C ALA A 179 3.64 15.77 -16.27
N GLU A 180 4.66 16.30 -16.96
CA GLU A 180 5.79 17.02 -16.33
C GLU A 180 5.32 18.21 -15.48
N GLN A 181 4.39 19.04 -15.99
CA GLN A 181 3.85 20.18 -15.24
C GLN A 181 2.93 19.75 -14.08
N ILE A 182 2.22 18.63 -14.20
CA ILE A 182 1.48 18.03 -13.08
C ILE A 182 2.46 17.64 -11.97
N HIS A 183 3.55 16.95 -12.31
CA HIS A 183 4.56 16.54 -11.36
C HIS A 183 5.29 17.72 -10.71
N ASP A 184 5.72 18.73 -11.48
CA ASP A 184 6.32 19.96 -10.94
C ASP A 184 5.39 20.67 -9.94
N GLN A 185 4.09 20.70 -10.24
CA GLN A 185 3.07 21.33 -9.40
C GLN A 185 2.82 20.51 -8.12
N LEU A 186 2.79 19.18 -8.19
CA LEU A 186 2.71 18.29 -7.03
C LEU A 186 3.97 18.35 -6.15
N ASP A 187 5.16 18.38 -6.74
CA ASP A 187 6.42 18.36 -5.99
C ASP A 187 6.61 19.71 -5.25
N SER A 188 6.18 20.82 -5.86
CA SER A 188 6.27 22.17 -5.28
C SER A 188 5.15 22.57 -4.32
N SER A 189 3.95 21.95 -4.39
CA SER A 189 2.76 22.38 -3.63
C SER A 189 1.97 21.22 -3.01
N ASN A 190 1.61 21.36 -1.72
CA ASN A 190 0.67 20.48 -1.02
C ASN A 190 -0.80 20.96 -1.07
N LYS A 191 -1.13 21.90 -1.98
CA LYS A 191 -2.47 22.50 -2.15
C LYS A 191 -3.19 22.06 -3.42
N VAL A 192 -2.79 20.91 -3.94
CA VAL A 192 -3.22 20.37 -5.23
C VAL A 192 -3.57 18.90 -5.07
N ILE A 193 -4.68 18.48 -5.69
CA ILE A 193 -4.96 17.07 -5.96
C ILE A 193 -4.80 16.87 -7.46
N ALA A 194 -3.91 15.98 -7.87
CA ALA A 194 -3.81 15.57 -9.27
C ALA A 194 -4.52 14.25 -9.50
N ILE A 195 -5.20 14.09 -10.63
CA ILE A 195 -5.54 12.77 -11.15
C ILE A 195 -4.48 12.39 -12.17
N ILE A 196 -3.78 11.29 -11.92
CA ILE A 196 -2.69 10.77 -12.77
C ILE A 196 -2.93 9.29 -13.11
N PRO A 197 -2.37 8.77 -14.21
CA PRO A 197 -2.28 7.33 -14.45
C PRO A 197 -1.60 6.60 -13.28
N PHE A 198 -2.12 5.44 -12.88
CA PHE A 198 -1.55 4.64 -11.78
C PHE A 198 -0.07 4.28 -11.97
N ASP A 199 0.34 4.01 -13.20
CA ASP A 199 1.73 3.71 -13.58
C ASP A 199 2.67 4.92 -13.52
N GLU A 200 2.17 6.13 -13.26
CA GLU A 200 2.97 7.32 -12.92
C GLU A 200 3.21 7.47 -11.41
N ALA A 201 2.47 6.76 -10.54
CA ALA A 201 2.60 6.82 -9.07
C ALA A 201 4.05 6.72 -8.57
N LYS A 202 4.46 7.63 -7.67
CA LYS A 202 5.81 7.65 -7.08
C LYS A 202 5.70 7.90 -5.57
N PRO A 203 6.65 7.44 -4.74
CA PRO A 203 6.52 7.44 -3.28
C PRO A 203 6.22 8.80 -2.64
N LEU A 204 6.69 9.90 -3.24
CA LEU A 204 6.43 11.29 -2.83
C LEU A 204 4.93 11.66 -2.80
N TYR A 205 4.12 10.89 -3.52
CA TYR A 205 2.71 11.13 -3.69
C TYR A 205 1.90 10.20 -2.77
N LYS A 206 1.08 10.81 -1.92
CA LYS A 206 0.02 10.12 -1.22
C LYS A 206 -1.10 9.82 -2.19
N ILE A 207 -1.34 8.54 -2.43
CA ILE A 207 -2.52 8.05 -3.14
C ILE A 207 -3.70 8.17 -2.16
N LEU A 208 -4.73 8.93 -2.53
CA LEU A 208 -5.92 9.12 -1.71
C LEU A 208 -6.91 7.97 -2.00
N PRO A 209 -7.36 7.21 -1.00
CA PRO A 209 -8.49 6.30 -1.17
C PRO A 209 -9.75 7.08 -1.57
N ILE A 210 -10.62 6.44 -2.36
CA ILE A 210 -11.98 6.93 -2.60
C ILE A 210 -12.95 5.89 -2.05
N ASP A 211 -13.81 6.29 -1.11
CA ASP A 211 -14.77 5.40 -0.43
C ASP A 211 -14.10 4.10 0.07
N ASP A 212 -13.00 4.26 0.81
CA ASP A 212 -12.11 3.22 1.34
C ASP A 212 -11.44 2.30 0.30
N GLN A 213 -11.56 2.59 -1.01
CA GLN A 213 -10.86 1.86 -2.07
C GLN A 213 -9.56 2.56 -2.50
N THR A 214 -8.44 1.83 -2.44
CA THR A 214 -7.13 2.29 -2.92
C THR A 214 -6.31 1.13 -3.49
N PRO A 215 -5.57 1.29 -4.62
CA PRO A 215 -4.71 0.24 -5.17
C PRO A 215 -3.50 -0.11 -4.29
N LEU A 216 -3.32 0.57 -3.15
CA LEU A 216 -2.37 0.18 -2.10
C LEU A 216 -2.86 -1.03 -1.27
N HIS A 217 -4.16 -1.36 -1.30
CA HIS A 217 -4.75 -2.46 -0.53
C HIS A 217 -5.04 -3.69 -1.41
N LYS A 218 -5.10 -4.88 -0.79
CA LYS A 218 -5.25 -6.18 -1.49
C LYS A 218 -6.67 -6.50 -1.93
N ASP A 219 -7.66 -5.85 -1.34
CA ASP A 219 -9.09 -5.99 -1.62
C ASP A 219 -9.62 -4.94 -2.62
N PHE A 220 -8.73 -4.07 -3.11
CA PHE A 220 -9.04 -3.06 -4.12
C PHE A 220 -9.77 -3.65 -5.34
N ASN A 221 -10.95 -3.12 -5.63
CA ASN A 221 -11.74 -3.52 -6.78
C ASN A 221 -11.74 -2.44 -7.89
N PRO A 222 -10.89 -2.56 -8.92
CA PRO A 222 -10.83 -1.57 -10.00
C PRO A 222 -12.13 -1.49 -10.83
N THR A 223 -13.02 -2.50 -10.81
CA THR A 223 -14.22 -2.47 -11.66
C THR A 223 -15.33 -1.57 -11.11
N VAL A 224 -15.30 -1.24 -9.82
CA VAL A 224 -16.25 -0.31 -9.17
C VAL A 224 -15.59 1.01 -8.76
N TYR A 225 -14.27 1.12 -8.92
CA TYR A 225 -13.53 2.34 -8.59
C TYR A 225 -13.89 3.46 -9.58
N PRO A 226 -14.24 4.67 -9.10
CA PRO A 226 -14.78 5.73 -9.95
C PRO A 226 -13.78 6.20 -11.03
N LEU A 227 -12.48 6.20 -10.72
CA LEU A 227 -11.40 6.64 -11.62
C LEU A 227 -10.79 5.52 -12.48
N THR A 228 -11.54 4.45 -12.75
CA THR A 228 -11.18 3.45 -13.78
C THR A 228 -11.93 3.74 -15.09
N ASP A 229 -11.18 3.82 -16.18
CA ASP A 229 -11.71 3.74 -17.55
C ASP A 229 -11.74 2.26 -17.98
N THR A 230 -12.89 1.77 -18.41
CA THR A 230 -13.08 0.35 -18.72
C THR A 230 -13.79 0.15 -20.05
N TYR A 231 -13.35 -0.85 -20.82
CA TYR A 231 -13.98 -1.27 -22.06
C TYR A 231 -14.40 -2.74 -21.90
N TRP A 232 -15.67 -3.02 -22.18
CA TRP A 232 -16.36 -4.28 -21.90
C TRP A 232 -16.91 -4.88 -23.19
N VAL A 233 -16.60 -6.13 -23.49
CA VAL A 233 -17.04 -6.80 -24.72
C VAL A 233 -17.96 -7.98 -24.43
N LYS A 234 -19.09 -8.02 -25.14
CA LYS A 234 -20.07 -9.11 -25.16
C LYS A 234 -20.27 -9.54 -26.61
N GLY A 235 -20.08 -10.82 -26.91
CA GLY A 235 -20.31 -11.37 -28.23
C GLY A 235 -20.41 -12.89 -28.23
N SER A 236 -20.96 -13.45 -29.30
CA SER A 236 -21.02 -14.90 -29.52
C SER A 236 -19.85 -15.44 -30.35
N ASP A 237 -19.19 -14.57 -31.12
CA ASP A 237 -18.01 -14.87 -31.93
C ASP A 237 -16.73 -14.59 -31.12
N SER A 238 -16.01 -15.66 -30.75
CA SER A 238 -14.78 -15.55 -29.96
C SER A 238 -13.67 -14.79 -30.70
N ASP A 239 -13.52 -15.05 -31.99
CA ASP A 239 -12.40 -14.55 -32.78
C ASP A 239 -12.54 -13.03 -32.98
N LEU A 240 -13.76 -12.54 -33.20
CA LEU A 240 -14.06 -11.11 -33.22
C LEU A 240 -13.85 -10.46 -31.84
N THR A 241 -14.23 -11.11 -30.73
CA THR A 241 -14.00 -10.53 -29.39
C THR A 241 -12.53 -10.45 -29.01
N ASP A 242 -11.70 -11.41 -29.43
CA ASP A 242 -10.25 -11.41 -29.15
C ASP A 242 -9.47 -10.48 -30.10
N GLN A 243 -9.94 -10.33 -31.35
CA GLN A 243 -9.45 -9.30 -32.26
C GLN A 243 -9.73 -7.89 -31.69
N LEU A 244 -10.95 -7.62 -31.20
CA LEU A 244 -11.28 -6.33 -30.56
C LEU A 244 -10.42 -6.02 -29.33
N LYS A 245 -10.09 -7.02 -28.49
CA LYS A 245 -9.13 -6.83 -27.37
C LYS A 245 -7.73 -6.48 -27.87
N THR A 246 -7.31 -7.10 -28.97
CA THR A 246 -6.02 -6.84 -29.62
C THR A 246 -5.97 -5.43 -30.20
N ASP A 247 -7.04 -5.00 -30.86
CA ASP A 247 -7.15 -3.66 -31.44
C ASP A 247 -7.25 -2.58 -30.36
N LEU A 248 -8.04 -2.81 -29.29
CA LEU A 248 -8.09 -1.95 -28.10
C LEU A 248 -6.69 -1.71 -27.53
N LYS A 249 -5.91 -2.77 -27.37
CA LYS A 249 -4.52 -2.68 -26.91
C LYS A 249 -3.61 -1.97 -27.92
N ALA A 250 -3.84 -2.13 -29.22
CA ALA A 250 -3.05 -1.45 -30.25
C ALA A 250 -3.31 0.05 -30.33
N GLY A 251 -4.55 0.51 -30.08
CA GLY A 251 -4.92 1.93 -30.10
C GLY A 251 -4.74 2.65 -28.76
N LEU A 252 -5.07 2.01 -27.64
CA LEU A 252 -5.02 2.63 -26.29
C LEU A 252 -3.74 2.31 -25.51
N GLY A 253 -2.94 1.35 -25.99
CA GLY A 253 -1.76 0.83 -25.31
C GLY A 253 -2.07 -0.31 -24.34
N ASP A 254 -1.08 -0.70 -23.53
CA ASP A 254 -1.26 -1.67 -22.47
C ASP A 254 -2.15 -1.14 -21.32
N PRO A 255 -2.96 -2.00 -20.68
CA PRO A 255 -3.55 -1.72 -19.37
C PRO A 255 -2.44 -1.39 -18.36
N ASN A 256 -2.63 -0.34 -17.56
CA ASN A 256 -1.61 0.12 -16.60
C ASN A 256 -1.74 -0.50 -15.20
N TYR A 257 -2.81 -1.25 -14.92
CA TYR A 257 -3.04 -1.94 -13.66
C TYR A 257 -3.42 -3.41 -13.89
N GLU A 258 -2.74 -4.31 -13.18
CA GLU A 258 -3.01 -5.75 -13.13
C GLU A 258 -3.28 -6.17 -11.68
N MET A 259 -4.47 -6.75 -11.45
CA MET A 259 -4.91 -7.15 -10.13
C MET A 259 -3.99 -8.23 -9.55
N GLY A 260 -3.52 -8.03 -8.31
CA GLY A 260 -2.61 -8.96 -7.63
C GLY A 260 -1.14 -8.86 -8.05
N ASN A 261 -0.77 -7.93 -8.93
CA ASN A 261 0.63 -7.64 -9.29
C ASN A 261 1.29 -6.61 -8.33
N THR A 262 0.67 -6.36 -7.18
CA THR A 262 1.24 -5.55 -6.09
C THR A 262 1.94 -6.43 -5.04
N THR A 263 3.09 -5.98 -4.57
CA THR A 263 3.79 -6.51 -3.39
C THR A 263 3.74 -5.47 -2.28
N ASP A 264 3.46 -5.85 -1.04
CA ASP A 264 3.52 -4.91 0.09
C ASP A 264 4.38 -5.39 1.27
N VAL A 265 5.03 -4.43 1.92
CA VAL A 265 5.86 -4.64 3.11
C VAL A 265 5.40 -3.67 4.19
N ILE A 266 4.97 -4.19 5.34
CA ILE A 266 4.70 -3.34 6.51
C ILE A 266 5.95 -3.31 7.39
N LEU A 267 6.52 -2.11 7.55
CA LEU A 267 7.60 -1.82 8.51
C LEU A 267 7.00 -1.22 9.78
N THR A 268 7.60 -1.54 10.93
CA THR A 268 7.11 -1.06 12.23
C THR A 268 8.16 -0.23 12.98
N GLY A 269 7.66 0.65 13.85
CA GLY A 269 8.47 1.25 14.91
C GLY A 269 8.96 0.27 15.96
N THR A 270 9.50 0.86 17.03
CA THR A 270 10.29 0.20 18.07
C THR A 270 9.44 -0.75 18.91
N SER A 271 9.96 -1.95 19.20
CA SER A 271 9.28 -3.01 19.97
C SER A 271 10.19 -3.64 21.03
N VAL A 272 9.64 -3.88 22.22
CA VAL A 272 10.20 -4.80 23.23
C VAL A 272 9.12 -5.83 23.59
N VAL A 273 9.17 -6.97 22.90
CA VAL A 273 8.08 -7.95 22.87
C VAL A 273 7.96 -8.71 24.20
N GLY A 274 6.95 -8.33 25.00
CA GLY A 274 6.72 -8.93 26.33
C GLY A 274 7.64 -8.41 27.42
N GLY A 275 8.28 -7.26 27.24
CA GLY A 275 9.10 -6.64 28.30
C GLY A 275 8.31 -6.15 29.51
N ARG A 276 8.98 -6.11 30.66
CA ARG A 276 8.59 -5.37 31.89
C ARG A 276 7.07 -5.27 32.14
N THR A 277 6.40 -4.17 31.78
CA THR A 277 4.97 -3.97 32.09
C THR A 277 4.03 -4.74 31.15
N HIS A 278 4.42 -5.05 29.91
CA HIS A 278 3.67 -6.00 29.07
C HIS A 278 3.56 -7.36 29.75
N PHE A 279 4.63 -7.85 30.40
CA PHE A 279 4.59 -9.10 31.13
C PHE A 279 3.54 -9.08 32.27
N ILE A 280 3.43 -7.97 33.00
CA ILE A 280 2.43 -7.81 34.06
C ILE A 280 1.02 -7.93 33.47
N VAL A 281 0.73 -7.17 32.40
CA VAL A 281 -0.58 -7.17 31.72
C VAL A 281 -0.92 -8.54 31.14
N ILE A 282 0.04 -9.22 30.50
CA ILE A 282 -0.10 -10.59 29.97
C ILE A 282 -0.53 -11.55 31.08
N ASN A 283 0.15 -11.50 32.24
CA ASN A 283 -0.14 -12.39 33.37
C ASN A 283 -1.48 -12.10 34.05
N GLU A 284 -1.82 -10.82 34.28
CA GLU A 284 -3.08 -10.45 34.92
C GLU A 284 -4.29 -10.84 34.06
N ARG A 285 -4.13 -10.83 32.73
CA ARG A 285 -5.17 -11.24 31.77
C ARG A 285 -5.13 -12.72 31.41
N GLY A 286 -3.98 -13.38 31.54
CA GLY A 286 -3.75 -14.74 31.05
C GLY A 286 -3.75 -14.84 29.52
N ASP A 287 -3.30 -13.78 28.82
CA ASP A 287 -3.31 -13.68 27.35
C ASP A 287 -2.01 -13.07 26.81
N ASN A 288 -1.09 -13.94 26.36
CA ASN A 288 0.19 -13.56 25.73
C ASN A 288 0.00 -12.64 24.51
N LEU A 289 -1.13 -12.76 23.82
CA LEU A 289 -1.40 -12.08 22.56
C LEU A 289 -2.04 -10.70 22.77
N PHE A 290 -2.41 -10.36 24.00
CA PHE A 290 -3.12 -9.12 24.31
C PHE A 290 -2.41 -7.85 23.78
N PRO A 291 -1.09 -7.66 23.92
CA PRO A 291 -0.44 -6.42 23.50
C PRO A 291 -0.44 -6.13 21.99
N ILE A 292 -0.45 -7.17 21.15
CA ILE A 292 -0.35 -7.06 19.69
C ILE A 292 -1.71 -7.18 18.97
N ARG A 293 -2.75 -7.60 19.69
CA ARG A 293 -4.03 -8.03 19.10
C ARG A 293 -4.72 -6.95 18.25
N GLY A 294 -4.62 -5.67 18.63
CA GLY A 294 -5.28 -4.57 17.92
C GLY A 294 -4.65 -4.19 16.57
N ILE A 295 -3.44 -4.68 16.26
CA ILE A 295 -2.72 -4.45 15.00
C ILE A 295 -2.38 -5.74 14.22
N ALA A 296 -2.63 -6.91 14.82
CA ALA A 296 -2.24 -8.21 14.27
C ALA A 296 -2.91 -8.54 12.92
N ASP A 297 -4.11 -8.03 12.65
CA ASP A 297 -4.83 -8.29 11.40
C ASP A 297 -4.20 -7.53 10.24
N THR A 298 -3.92 -6.24 10.44
CA THR A 298 -3.20 -5.37 9.49
C THR A 298 -1.81 -5.91 9.15
N LEU A 299 -1.06 -6.42 10.15
CA LEU A 299 0.24 -7.06 9.92
C LEU A 299 0.09 -8.36 9.10
N ARG A 300 -0.93 -9.17 9.35
CA ARG A 300 -1.19 -10.43 8.61
C ARG A 300 -1.63 -10.24 7.15
N GLU A 301 -2.07 -9.04 6.77
CA GLU A 301 -2.46 -8.71 5.39
C GLU A 301 -1.26 -8.58 4.44
N ALA A 302 -0.10 -8.17 4.96
CA ALA A 302 1.09 -7.88 4.15
C ALA A 302 1.73 -9.14 3.55
N ASP A 303 2.35 -8.99 2.36
CA ASP A 303 3.22 -10.03 1.81
C ASP A 303 4.48 -10.27 2.66
N ILE A 304 4.99 -9.22 3.31
CA ILE A 304 6.05 -9.28 4.31
C ILE A 304 5.68 -8.37 5.50
N ALA A 305 5.46 -8.96 6.67
CA ALA A 305 5.37 -8.22 7.92
C ALA A 305 6.74 -8.16 8.62
N HIS A 306 7.25 -6.95 8.85
CA HIS A 306 8.47 -6.70 9.65
C HIS A 306 8.13 -6.37 11.10
N LEU A 307 9.06 -6.63 12.02
CA LEU A 307 9.04 -6.10 13.38
C LEU A 307 10.44 -5.62 13.78
N SER A 308 10.60 -4.34 14.13
CA SER A 308 11.84 -3.86 14.75
C SER A 308 11.85 -4.18 16.24
N ASN A 309 12.62 -5.21 16.64
CA ASN A 309 12.63 -5.74 17.99
C ASN A 309 13.96 -5.45 18.71
N GLU A 310 13.86 -4.73 19.83
CA GLU A 310 14.99 -4.07 20.46
C GLU A 310 15.72 -4.92 21.51
N ALA A 311 15.09 -5.99 22.02
CA ALA A 311 15.60 -6.82 23.11
C ALA A 311 15.53 -8.33 22.82
N SER A 312 16.45 -9.11 23.40
CA SER A 312 16.44 -10.58 23.27
C SER A 312 15.36 -11.26 24.11
N PHE A 313 14.90 -12.43 23.67
CA PHE A 313 14.09 -13.34 24.47
C PHE A 313 14.97 -14.13 25.45
N SER A 314 14.47 -14.38 26.66
CA SER A 314 15.20 -15.11 27.70
C SER A 314 14.25 -15.92 28.58
N PRO A 315 14.56 -17.19 28.91
CA PRO A 315 13.83 -17.95 29.94
C PRO A 315 14.05 -17.37 31.35
N ASN A 316 15.09 -16.56 31.53
CA ASN A 316 15.44 -15.90 32.79
C ASN A 316 15.11 -14.40 32.76
N CYS A 317 14.18 -13.97 31.91
CA CYS A 317 13.75 -12.58 31.79
C CYS A 317 13.17 -12.08 33.13
N ASP A 318 13.88 -11.16 33.79
CA ASP A 318 13.41 -10.52 35.02
C ASP A 318 12.39 -9.43 34.70
N GLN A 319 11.42 -9.29 35.57
CA GLN A 319 10.18 -8.52 35.38
C GLN A 319 10.31 -7.12 36.02
N SER A 320 11.54 -6.70 36.31
CA SER A 320 11.85 -5.46 37.00
C SER A 320 11.51 -4.24 36.15
N THR A 321 10.44 -3.56 36.51
CA THR A 321 10.04 -2.25 35.94
C THR A 321 10.95 -1.09 36.38
N TYR A 322 11.89 -1.33 37.31
CA TYR A 322 12.76 -0.32 37.91
C TYR A 322 14.09 -0.08 37.16
N THR A 323 14.34 -0.82 36.08
CA THR A 323 15.60 -0.74 35.32
C THR A 323 15.34 -0.57 33.81
N LEU A 324 16.35 -0.10 33.10
CA LEU A 324 16.41 -0.08 31.63
C LEU A 324 17.15 -1.32 31.10
N VAL A 325 16.77 -2.49 31.62
CA VAL A 325 17.28 -3.80 31.21
C VAL A 325 16.09 -4.57 30.65
N PHE A 326 16.14 -4.89 29.35
CA PHE A 326 14.96 -5.38 28.62
C PHE A 326 15.13 -6.81 28.11
N CYS A 327 14.00 -7.52 28.04
CA CYS A 327 13.90 -8.86 27.49
C CYS A 327 12.45 -9.19 27.10
N GLY A 328 12.28 -10.18 26.23
CA GLY A 328 11.02 -10.92 26.10
C GLY A 328 11.06 -12.24 26.88
N THR A 329 9.90 -12.77 27.26
CA THR A 329 9.79 -14.16 27.75
C THR A 329 9.62 -15.11 26.56
N LEU A 330 9.95 -16.40 26.73
CA LEU A 330 9.75 -17.36 25.64
C LEU A 330 8.28 -17.47 25.19
N ASP A 331 7.34 -17.20 26.10
CA ASP A 331 5.89 -17.20 25.83
C ASP A 331 5.46 -15.94 25.06
N SER A 332 6.11 -14.78 25.27
CA SER A 332 5.78 -13.54 24.53
C SER A 332 6.13 -13.62 23.05
N PHE A 333 6.99 -14.56 22.65
CA PHE A 333 7.31 -14.87 21.26
C PHE A 333 6.06 -15.27 20.44
N GLU A 334 5.02 -15.83 21.07
CA GLU A 334 3.78 -16.21 20.39
C GLU A 334 3.16 -15.02 19.63
N MET A 335 3.34 -13.79 20.12
CA MET A 335 2.88 -12.55 19.45
C MET A 335 3.38 -12.43 18.01
N LEU A 336 4.66 -12.73 17.74
CA LEU A 336 5.24 -12.64 16.39
C LEU A 336 4.56 -13.63 15.45
N THR A 337 4.36 -14.86 15.91
CA THR A 337 3.71 -15.91 15.13
C THR A 337 2.22 -15.63 14.90
N PHE A 338 1.55 -15.00 15.86
CA PHE A 338 0.14 -14.65 15.80
C PHE A 338 -0.14 -13.46 14.87
N ALA A 339 0.66 -12.39 14.96
CA ALA A 339 0.62 -11.28 14.01
C ALA A 339 1.21 -11.63 12.63
N GLY A 340 1.75 -12.85 12.48
CA GLY A 340 2.24 -13.36 11.20
C GLY A 340 3.48 -12.62 10.69
N ILE A 341 4.32 -12.10 11.59
CA ILE A 341 5.63 -11.51 11.28
C ILE A 341 6.43 -12.50 10.41
N ASP A 342 7.12 -11.98 9.41
CA ASP A 342 7.96 -12.76 8.49
C ASP A 342 9.47 -12.43 8.67
N ILE A 343 9.79 -11.21 9.10
CA ILE A 343 11.17 -10.74 9.32
C ILE A 343 11.32 -9.82 10.54
N VAL A 344 12.43 -9.92 11.26
CA VAL A 344 12.71 -9.17 12.49
C VAL A 344 14.01 -8.35 12.37
N GLY A 345 13.92 -7.04 12.58
CA GLY A 345 15.08 -6.16 12.71
C GLY A 345 15.66 -6.27 14.12
N LEU A 346 16.97 -6.53 14.24
CA LEU A 346 17.72 -6.66 15.51
C LEU A 346 18.75 -5.54 15.66
N THR A 347 18.37 -4.33 15.28
CA THR A 347 19.19 -3.11 15.40
C THR A 347 19.19 -2.51 16.80
N GLY A 348 18.33 -2.97 17.71
CA GLY A 348 18.16 -2.41 19.06
C GLY A 348 19.43 -2.35 19.91
N ASN A 349 19.54 -1.32 20.75
CA ASN A 349 20.63 -1.18 21.73
C ASN A 349 20.46 -2.05 22.99
N HIS A 350 19.37 -2.81 23.11
CA HIS A 350 19.10 -3.71 24.26
C HIS A 350 19.19 -5.21 23.92
N ILE A 351 19.64 -5.59 22.72
CA ILE A 351 19.66 -6.99 22.28
C ILE A 351 20.55 -7.91 23.13
N ARG A 352 21.48 -7.36 23.94
CA ARG A 352 22.40 -8.12 24.81
C ARG A 352 22.26 -7.84 26.30
N ASP A 353 21.14 -7.27 26.73
CA ASP A 353 20.85 -6.98 28.14
C ASP A 353 20.86 -8.23 29.05
N TYR A 354 20.47 -9.38 28.50
CA TYR A 354 20.56 -10.70 29.16
C TYR A 354 21.78 -11.51 28.70
N GLY A 355 22.78 -10.83 28.15
CA GLY A 355 24.07 -11.36 27.75
C GLY A 355 24.07 -12.13 26.43
N THR A 356 25.28 -12.57 26.07
CA THR A 356 25.60 -13.33 24.84
C THR A 356 24.68 -14.53 24.61
N GLN A 357 24.37 -15.32 25.65
CA GLN A 357 23.59 -16.54 25.49
C GLN A 357 22.12 -16.25 25.14
N ALA A 358 21.50 -15.24 25.75
CA ALA A 358 20.11 -14.89 25.46
C ALA A 358 19.93 -14.43 23.99
N LEU A 359 20.92 -13.71 23.45
CA LEU A 359 20.94 -13.35 22.03
C LEU A 359 21.07 -14.59 21.15
N LEU A 360 22.03 -15.49 21.42
CA LEU A 360 22.19 -16.72 20.64
C LEU A 360 20.92 -17.59 20.69
N ASP A 361 20.33 -17.77 21.86
CA ASP A 361 19.07 -18.50 22.06
C ASP A 361 17.91 -17.85 21.28
N THR A 362 17.90 -16.52 21.18
CA THR A 362 16.93 -15.74 20.39
C THR A 362 17.09 -15.95 18.88
N LEU A 363 18.32 -15.92 18.35
CA LEU A 363 18.58 -16.22 16.94
C LEU A 363 18.19 -17.67 16.58
N ASP A 364 18.47 -18.59 17.50
CA ASP A 364 18.04 -19.99 17.43
C ASP A 364 16.50 -20.11 17.43
N LEU A 365 15.81 -19.31 18.24
CA LEU A 365 14.34 -19.29 18.34
C LEU A 365 13.69 -18.76 17.06
N PHE A 366 14.22 -17.68 16.46
CA PHE A 366 13.78 -17.20 15.14
C PHE A 366 13.97 -18.28 14.07
N THR A 367 15.17 -18.87 14.02
CA THR A 367 15.53 -19.92 13.04
C THR A 367 14.61 -21.13 13.15
N LYS A 368 14.33 -21.62 14.37
CA LYS A 368 13.43 -22.77 14.61
C LYS A 368 11.99 -22.52 14.17
N ASN A 369 11.56 -21.26 14.14
CA ASN A 369 10.21 -20.86 13.74
C ASN A 369 10.12 -20.34 12.30
N ASN A 370 11.21 -20.35 11.54
CA ASN A 370 11.32 -19.83 10.16
C ASN A 370 11.12 -18.30 10.05
N LEU A 371 11.42 -17.56 11.12
CA LEU A 371 11.52 -16.10 11.07
C LEU A 371 12.90 -15.69 10.54
N VAL A 372 12.92 -14.75 9.60
CA VAL A 372 14.17 -14.12 9.14
C VAL A 372 14.58 -13.05 10.14
N TYR A 373 15.88 -12.87 10.39
CA TYR A 373 16.40 -11.79 11.23
C TYR A 373 17.57 -11.06 10.54
N PHE A 374 17.75 -9.76 10.80
CA PHE A 374 18.82 -8.94 10.20
C PHE A 374 19.26 -7.81 11.13
N GLY A 375 20.38 -7.14 10.83
CA GLY A 375 20.92 -6.02 11.62
C GLY A 375 21.57 -6.41 12.96
N GLY A 376 21.50 -7.70 13.31
CA GLY A 376 22.23 -8.35 14.38
C GLY A 376 22.40 -9.83 14.06
N GLY A 377 23.38 -10.48 14.67
CA GLY A 377 23.77 -11.84 14.31
C GLY A 377 24.68 -12.51 15.33
N LYS A 378 24.99 -13.79 15.07
CA LYS A 378 25.82 -14.62 15.96
C LYS A 378 27.31 -14.22 15.97
N ASP A 379 27.74 -13.55 14.91
CA ASP A 379 29.08 -13.06 14.60
C ASP A 379 28.96 -11.87 13.62
N PHE A 380 30.10 -11.26 13.28
CA PHE A 380 30.18 -10.13 12.34
C PHE A 380 29.54 -10.45 10.98
N ASP A 381 29.89 -11.59 10.37
CA ASP A 381 29.43 -11.95 9.02
C ASP A 381 27.90 -12.15 8.96
N ASP A 382 27.30 -12.74 10.00
CA ASP A 382 25.85 -12.95 10.08
C ASP A 382 25.09 -11.64 10.30
N ALA A 383 25.62 -10.75 11.15
CA ALA A 383 25.01 -9.44 11.44
C ALA A 383 25.02 -8.51 10.21
N HIS A 384 26.13 -8.50 9.46
CA HIS A 384 26.35 -7.65 8.29
C HIS A 384 25.81 -8.23 6.97
N THR A 385 25.50 -9.53 6.90
CA THR A 385 24.96 -10.12 5.66
C THR A 385 23.51 -9.70 5.40
N PRO A 386 23.22 -9.01 4.27
CA PRO A 386 21.85 -8.67 3.89
C PRO A 386 20.96 -9.91 3.80
N LYS A 387 19.72 -9.82 4.28
CA LYS A 387 18.75 -10.90 4.11
C LYS A 387 17.81 -10.55 2.95
N VAL A 388 17.76 -11.40 1.92
CA VAL A 388 16.97 -11.16 0.72
C VAL A 388 15.73 -12.05 0.71
N ILE A 389 14.54 -11.43 0.75
CA ILE A 389 13.26 -12.12 0.57
C ILE A 389 12.82 -11.99 -0.88
N LYS A 390 12.49 -13.13 -1.50
CA LYS A 390 11.85 -13.16 -2.84
C LYS A 390 10.36 -13.38 -2.68
N VAL A 391 9.56 -12.44 -3.18
CA VAL A 391 8.09 -12.46 -3.10
C VAL A 391 7.49 -11.84 -4.36
N ASN A 392 6.36 -12.39 -4.84
CA ASN A 392 5.60 -11.91 -6.00
C ASN A 392 6.42 -11.52 -7.25
N GLY A 393 7.54 -12.21 -7.48
CA GLY A 393 8.44 -12.00 -8.63
C GLY A 393 9.62 -11.06 -8.38
N ILE A 394 9.58 -10.23 -7.34
CA ILE A 394 10.66 -9.30 -6.96
C ILE A 394 11.52 -9.83 -5.81
N LYS A 395 12.66 -9.17 -5.60
CA LYS A 395 13.55 -9.37 -4.44
C LYS A 395 13.65 -8.09 -3.62
N ILE A 396 13.50 -8.21 -2.30
CA ILE A 396 13.69 -7.13 -1.34
C ILE A 396 14.80 -7.55 -0.37
N ALA A 397 15.85 -6.75 -0.26
CA ALA A 397 16.93 -6.95 0.71
C ALA A 397 16.70 -6.10 1.97
N PHE A 398 17.04 -6.66 3.11
CA PHE A 398 16.99 -6.01 4.41
C PHE A 398 18.39 -5.98 5.03
N VAL A 399 18.81 -4.78 5.43
CA VAL A 399 20.08 -4.48 6.13
C VAL A 399 19.73 -3.64 7.36
N GLY A 400 20.52 -3.67 8.41
CA GLY A 400 20.23 -2.85 9.60
C GLY A 400 21.47 -2.51 10.38
N PHE A 401 21.48 -1.36 11.05
CA PHE A 401 22.62 -0.87 11.83
C PHE A 401 22.19 -0.29 13.18
N ASN A 402 23.05 -0.43 14.17
CA ASN A 402 22.93 0.30 15.43
C ASN A 402 23.98 1.40 15.51
N PHE A 403 23.57 2.65 15.71
CA PHE A 403 24.46 3.80 15.82
C PHE A 403 24.80 4.15 17.28
N ILE A 404 24.07 3.57 18.22
CA ILE A 404 24.04 3.91 19.64
C ILE A 404 24.11 2.70 20.61
N PRO A 405 24.78 1.58 20.27
CA PRO A 405 24.83 0.45 21.19
C PRO A 405 25.71 0.75 22.42
N PRO A 406 25.51 0.00 23.52
CA PRO A 406 26.54 -0.18 24.53
C PRO A 406 27.85 -0.65 23.89
N ALA A 407 28.99 -0.22 24.45
CA ALA A 407 30.29 -0.29 23.78
C ALA A 407 30.77 -1.71 23.39
N ASP A 408 30.20 -2.77 23.97
CA ASP A 408 30.53 -4.17 23.68
C ASP A 408 29.40 -4.95 22.97
N TYR A 409 28.31 -4.29 22.55
CA TYR A 409 27.14 -4.92 21.92
C TYR A 409 27.25 -5.08 20.39
N TYR A 410 28.27 -4.52 19.75
CA TYR A 410 28.56 -4.82 18.34
C TYR A 410 29.01 -6.27 18.14
N ALA A 411 28.62 -6.86 17.01
CA ALA A 411 29.11 -8.16 16.59
C ALA A 411 30.61 -8.11 16.27
N THR A 412 31.31 -9.21 16.55
CA THR A 412 32.72 -9.39 16.20
C THR A 412 32.91 -10.76 15.54
N ALA A 413 34.13 -11.07 15.08
CA ALA A 413 34.44 -12.39 14.52
C ALA A 413 34.17 -13.57 15.48
N THR A 414 33.95 -13.33 16.78
CA THR A 414 33.72 -14.39 17.79
C THR A 414 32.62 -14.07 18.82
N LEU A 415 31.91 -12.94 18.69
CA LEU A 415 30.84 -12.54 19.62
C LEU A 415 29.62 -12.04 18.86
N PRO A 416 28.40 -12.38 19.32
CA PRO A 416 27.17 -11.91 18.72
C PRO A 416 26.88 -10.46 19.10
N GLY A 417 26.09 -9.79 18.29
CA GLY A 417 25.76 -8.38 18.49
C GLY A 417 25.06 -7.72 17.31
N ASN A 418 24.93 -6.40 17.34
CA ASN A 418 24.42 -5.59 16.23
C ASN A 418 25.47 -5.46 15.13
N ALA A 419 25.04 -5.20 13.89
CA ALA A 419 25.93 -4.70 12.84
C ALA A 419 26.32 -3.24 13.11
N ALA A 420 27.58 -2.91 12.85
CA ALA A 420 28.14 -1.58 13.04
C ALA A 420 28.10 -0.75 11.75
N PRO A 421 27.74 0.54 11.76
CA PRO A 421 27.76 1.37 10.55
C PRO A 421 29.18 1.69 10.06
N ASN A 422 30.20 1.48 10.90
CA ASN A 422 31.61 1.80 10.66
C ASN A 422 32.55 0.84 11.40
N GLN A 423 33.84 0.86 11.05
CA GLN A 423 34.88 0.16 11.80
C GLN A 423 35.53 1.06 12.86
N TYR A 424 35.76 2.34 12.53
CA TYR A 424 36.35 3.33 13.42
C TYR A 424 35.80 4.73 13.10
N GLY A 425 35.34 5.47 14.12
CA GLY A 425 34.88 6.86 13.94
C GLY A 425 33.64 6.95 13.06
N ASN A 426 33.61 7.88 12.10
CA ASN A 426 32.45 8.14 11.25
C ASN A 426 32.73 7.81 9.77
N ASP A 427 33.47 6.72 9.50
CA ASP A 427 33.94 6.38 8.14
C ASP A 427 32.87 5.81 7.19
N LYS A 428 31.67 5.46 7.71
CA LYS A 428 30.52 4.87 6.98
C LYS A 428 30.83 3.59 6.21
N LYS A 429 31.98 2.95 6.46
CA LYS A 429 32.51 1.91 5.59
C LYS A 429 31.55 0.73 5.45
N TYR A 430 31.16 0.12 6.57
CA TYR A 430 30.28 -1.04 6.56
C TYR A 430 28.87 -0.70 6.10
N LEU A 431 28.36 0.49 6.47
CA LEU A 431 27.09 0.99 5.96
C LEU A 431 27.04 1.01 4.43
N ASN A 432 28.09 1.52 3.78
CA ASN A 432 28.18 1.52 2.31
C ASN A 432 28.36 0.10 1.76
N GLU A 433 29.34 -0.67 2.28
CA GLU A 433 29.68 -2.01 1.78
C GLU A 433 28.48 -2.99 1.82
N ASP A 434 27.69 -2.98 2.89
CA ASP A 434 26.54 -3.89 3.04
C ASP A 434 25.34 -3.46 2.19
N ILE A 435 25.10 -2.15 2.03
CA ILE A 435 24.02 -1.62 1.17
C ILE A 435 24.36 -1.83 -0.31
N GLU A 436 25.60 -1.58 -0.73
CA GLU A 436 26.06 -1.86 -2.11
C GLU A 436 25.92 -3.36 -2.43
N LYS A 437 26.29 -4.24 -1.49
CA LYS A 437 26.06 -5.68 -1.60
C LYS A 437 24.58 -6.00 -1.73
N ALA A 438 23.73 -5.47 -0.84
CA ALA A 438 22.28 -5.67 -0.89
C ALA A 438 21.67 -5.24 -2.23
N LYS A 439 22.09 -4.09 -2.77
CA LYS A 439 21.61 -3.56 -4.06
C LYS A 439 22.08 -4.40 -5.26
N SER A 440 23.20 -5.12 -5.14
CA SER A 440 23.64 -6.08 -6.16
C SER A 440 22.80 -7.37 -6.17
N GLU A 441 22.14 -7.71 -5.06
CA GLU A 441 21.43 -8.97 -4.88
C GLU A 441 19.90 -8.86 -5.05
N ALA A 442 19.32 -7.66 -4.86
CA ALA A 442 17.88 -7.39 -4.81
C ALA A 442 17.42 -6.24 -5.73
N ASP A 443 16.10 -6.13 -5.93
CA ASP A 443 15.49 -5.02 -6.68
C ASP A 443 15.36 -3.76 -5.81
N PHE A 444 14.92 -3.97 -4.56
CA PHE A 444 14.78 -2.95 -3.53
C PHE A 444 15.60 -3.27 -2.27
N VAL A 445 16.09 -2.24 -1.59
CA VAL A 445 16.86 -2.33 -0.35
C VAL A 445 16.20 -1.47 0.72
N ILE A 446 15.85 -2.11 1.83
CA ILE A 446 15.29 -1.51 3.04
C ILE A 446 16.36 -1.55 4.14
N VAL A 447 16.56 -0.43 4.84
CA VAL A 447 17.60 -0.30 5.89
C VAL A 447 16.98 0.13 7.21
N ASP A 448 17.04 -0.72 8.24
CA ASP A 448 16.70 -0.33 9.61
C ASP A 448 17.86 0.45 10.25
N MET A 449 17.56 1.55 10.93
CA MET A 449 18.55 2.33 11.67
C MET A 449 18.08 2.64 13.08
N GLN A 450 18.76 2.05 14.06
CA GLN A 450 18.62 2.39 15.48
C GLN A 450 19.53 3.57 15.79
N TRP A 451 18.95 4.78 15.89
CA TRP A 451 19.71 6.03 15.81
C TRP A 451 18.99 7.26 16.40
N GLY A 452 19.66 8.40 16.38
CA GLY A 452 19.09 9.67 16.83
C GLY A 452 19.14 9.82 18.35
N GLN A 453 18.24 10.65 18.88
CA GLN A 453 18.14 10.96 20.30
C GLN A 453 16.72 10.62 20.79
N GLU A 454 16.63 10.02 21.97
CA GLU A 454 15.34 9.72 22.61
C GLU A 454 14.46 10.99 22.80
N TYR A 455 13.16 10.80 22.60
CA TYR A 455 12.08 11.73 22.96
C TYR A 455 12.06 13.08 22.22
N ILE A 456 12.64 13.15 21.01
CA ILE A 456 12.53 14.32 20.13
C ILE A 456 11.87 13.97 18.79
N ASN A 457 11.00 14.85 18.29
CA ASN A 457 10.19 14.62 17.08
C ASN A 457 10.82 15.16 15.78
N TYR A 458 12.08 15.61 15.83
CA TYR A 458 12.83 16.11 14.68
C TYR A 458 14.13 15.31 14.49
N ALA A 459 14.55 15.15 13.24
CA ALA A 459 15.80 14.48 12.90
C ALA A 459 17.01 15.33 13.31
N ILE A 460 17.99 14.73 14.00
CA ILE A 460 19.27 15.40 14.25
C ILE A 460 20.15 15.35 12.99
N PRO A 461 21.10 16.29 12.80
CA PRO A 461 21.94 16.33 11.60
C PRO A 461 22.69 15.03 11.30
N GLU A 462 23.04 14.25 12.32
CA GLU A 462 23.69 12.94 12.15
C GLU A 462 22.75 11.90 11.50
N GLN A 463 21.48 11.85 11.91
CA GLN A 463 20.48 11.00 11.24
C GLN A 463 20.34 11.39 9.76
N GLN A 464 20.29 12.70 9.47
CA GLN A 464 20.23 13.19 8.09
C GLN A 464 21.49 12.80 7.30
N GLU A 465 22.67 12.91 7.90
CA GLU A 465 23.94 12.60 7.26
C GLU A 465 24.11 11.11 6.91
N TYR A 466 23.68 10.20 7.80
CA TYR A 466 23.73 8.76 7.57
C TYR A 466 22.57 8.25 6.70
N GLY A 467 21.37 8.81 6.84
CA GLY A 467 20.21 8.46 6.01
C GLY A 467 20.47 8.78 4.53
N ARG A 468 20.95 10.00 4.25
CA ARG A 468 21.34 10.42 2.89
C ARG A 468 22.48 9.57 2.33
N ALA A 469 23.47 9.20 3.16
CA ALA A 469 24.56 8.32 2.76
C ALA A 469 24.09 6.89 2.40
N ALA A 470 23.12 6.34 3.13
CA ALA A 470 22.55 5.03 2.81
C ALA A 470 21.75 5.04 1.50
N ILE A 471 20.98 6.10 1.23
CA ILE A 471 20.33 6.29 -0.08
C ILE A 471 21.40 6.41 -1.20
N ASP A 472 22.50 7.12 -0.95
CA ASP A 472 23.63 7.24 -1.91
C ASP A 472 24.35 5.91 -2.19
N ALA A 473 24.44 5.03 -1.19
CA ALA A 473 24.96 3.66 -1.35
C ALA A 473 23.98 2.72 -2.08
N GLY A 474 22.71 3.12 -2.27
CA GLY A 474 21.71 2.39 -3.06
C GLY A 474 20.49 1.88 -2.29
N ALA A 475 20.28 2.31 -1.04
CA ALA A 475 19.03 2.06 -0.32
C ALA A 475 17.84 2.78 -0.98
N ASP A 476 16.65 2.18 -0.92
CA ASP A 476 15.41 2.76 -1.44
C ASP A 476 14.51 3.28 -0.30
N ILE A 477 14.54 2.63 0.86
CA ILE A 477 13.78 2.98 2.07
C ILE A 477 14.70 2.90 3.30
N ILE A 478 14.72 3.94 4.13
CA ILE A 478 15.33 3.91 5.47
C ILE A 478 14.21 3.91 6.52
N ASN A 479 14.29 2.97 7.46
CA ASN A 479 13.37 2.79 8.57
C ASN A 479 14.04 3.14 9.91
N GLY A 480 13.81 4.36 10.38
CA GLY A 480 14.36 4.87 11.63
C GLY A 480 13.58 4.40 12.86
N VAL A 481 14.33 3.87 13.83
CA VAL A 481 13.87 3.40 15.14
C VAL A 481 14.84 3.88 16.23
N HIS A 482 14.48 3.70 17.50
CA HIS A 482 15.08 4.28 18.73
C HIS A 482 14.43 5.53 19.34
N PRO A 483 14.12 6.64 18.62
CA PRO A 483 13.71 7.89 19.29
C PRO A 483 12.49 7.80 20.21
N HIS A 484 11.73 6.69 20.15
CA HIS A 484 10.47 6.42 20.84
C HIS A 484 9.33 7.39 20.49
N THR A 485 9.61 8.39 19.66
CA THR A 485 8.68 9.37 19.08
C THR A 485 8.57 9.19 17.58
N VAL A 486 7.42 9.56 17.02
CA VAL A 486 7.32 9.81 15.58
C VAL A 486 8.20 11.01 15.20
N GLN A 487 8.92 10.89 14.09
CA GLN A 487 9.74 11.96 13.51
C GLN A 487 9.35 12.20 12.05
N GLY A 488 9.88 13.26 11.46
CA GLY A 488 9.63 13.60 10.06
C GLY A 488 10.11 12.55 9.05
N ILE A 489 9.63 12.73 7.82
CA ILE A 489 10.03 11.96 6.64
C ILE A 489 10.88 12.86 5.75
N GLU A 490 11.96 12.35 5.19
CA GLU A 490 12.68 13.03 4.12
C GLU A 490 12.66 12.25 2.81
N TYR A 491 12.39 12.96 1.72
CA TYR A 491 12.64 12.47 0.37
C TYR A 491 14.00 12.95 -0.10
N TYR A 492 14.93 12.03 -0.29
CA TYR A 492 16.27 12.32 -0.77
C TYR A 492 16.52 11.60 -2.09
N LYS A 493 16.75 12.35 -3.17
CA LYS A 493 16.90 11.82 -4.54
C LYS A 493 15.73 10.91 -4.93
N LYS A 494 15.93 9.59 -4.92
CA LYS A 494 14.93 8.56 -5.26
C LYS A 494 14.43 7.75 -4.06
N GLY A 495 15.04 7.94 -2.89
CA GLY A 495 14.72 7.20 -1.68
C GLY A 495 13.86 7.98 -0.70
N VAL A 496 13.30 7.28 0.26
CA VAL A 496 12.54 7.85 1.38
C VAL A 496 13.17 7.45 2.71
N ILE A 497 13.30 8.42 3.61
CA ILE A 497 13.93 8.28 4.92
C ILE A 497 12.86 8.57 5.98
N PHE A 498 12.45 7.56 6.72
CA PHE A 498 11.62 7.75 7.92
C PHE A 498 12.57 7.88 9.11
N TYR A 499 12.63 9.03 9.78
CA TYR A 499 13.64 9.24 10.81
C TYR A 499 13.33 8.53 12.14
N GLY A 500 12.03 8.34 12.44
CA GLY A 500 11.56 7.66 13.63
C GLY A 500 10.09 7.29 13.47
N LEU A 501 9.76 6.00 13.54
CA LEU A 501 8.36 5.51 13.49
C LEU A 501 7.64 5.51 14.86
N GLY A 502 8.30 5.96 15.93
CA GLY A 502 7.79 5.85 17.31
C GLY A 502 7.85 4.42 17.88
N ASN A 503 6.96 4.13 18.82
CA ASN A 503 6.80 2.81 19.44
C ASN A 503 5.58 2.09 18.86
N VAL A 504 5.71 0.79 18.59
CA VAL A 504 4.60 -0.09 18.17
C VAL A 504 4.27 -1.16 19.20
N LEU A 505 5.24 -1.61 20.00
CA LEU A 505 5.03 -2.59 21.07
C LEU A 505 6.01 -2.29 22.21
N PHE A 506 5.78 -1.20 22.94
CA PHE A 506 6.62 -0.85 24.08
C PHE A 506 5.84 -0.39 25.31
N ASP A 507 6.41 -0.58 26.49
CA ASP A 507 5.76 -0.40 27.79
C ASP A 507 5.96 1.00 28.40
N GLN A 508 6.40 1.95 27.56
CA GLN A 508 6.64 3.34 27.94
C GLN A 508 5.33 4.12 28.02
N THR A 509 5.00 4.65 29.21
CA THR A 509 3.73 5.35 29.47
C THR A 509 3.85 6.78 29.98
N GLN A 510 5.07 7.34 29.99
CA GLN A 510 5.38 8.67 30.55
C GLN A 510 4.77 9.86 29.79
N GLY A 511 4.16 9.66 28.63
CA GLY A 511 3.45 10.68 27.88
C GLY A 511 2.80 10.13 26.61
N ASP A 512 2.08 10.97 25.87
CA ASP A 512 1.46 10.58 24.60
C ASP A 512 2.53 10.38 23.50
N TYR A 513 3.57 11.21 23.50
CA TYR A 513 4.66 11.19 22.52
C TYR A 513 5.43 9.86 22.40
N VAL A 514 5.43 9.00 23.45
CA VAL A 514 6.00 7.63 23.41
C VAL A 514 4.97 6.53 23.20
N ARG A 515 3.70 6.89 23.17
CA ARG A 515 2.57 5.98 22.94
C ARG A 515 1.96 6.18 21.55
N GLU A 516 2.34 7.24 20.86
CA GLU A 516 2.08 7.49 19.45
C GLU A 516 3.16 6.83 18.59
N GLY A 517 2.71 6.16 17.53
CA GLY A 517 3.59 5.49 16.58
C GLY A 517 2.95 5.38 15.21
N ILE A 518 3.71 4.87 14.26
CA ILE A 518 3.24 4.51 12.93
C ILE A 518 3.80 3.15 12.52
N MET A 519 3.01 2.39 11.77
CA MET A 519 3.48 1.36 10.86
C MET A 519 3.43 1.94 9.43
N VAL A 520 4.28 1.46 8.53
CA VAL A 520 4.31 1.98 7.15
C VAL A 520 4.18 0.81 6.17
N ARG A 521 3.06 0.79 5.43
CA ARG A 521 2.82 -0.17 4.34
C ARG A 521 3.42 0.38 3.06
N HIS A 522 4.59 -0.11 2.66
CA HIS A 522 5.23 0.21 1.39
C HIS A 522 4.69 -0.70 0.29
N VAL A 523 4.30 -0.15 -0.85
CA VAL A 523 3.72 -0.91 -1.96
C VAL A 523 4.55 -0.78 -3.23
N PHE A 524 4.83 -1.93 -3.83
CA PHE A 524 5.56 -2.10 -5.08
C PHE A 524 4.64 -2.69 -6.14
N TYR A 525 4.70 -2.17 -7.36
CA TYR A 525 3.99 -2.73 -8.52
C TYR A 525 5.03 -3.25 -9.51
N GLY A 526 5.14 -4.58 -9.63
CA GLY A 526 6.33 -5.21 -10.19
C GLY A 526 7.62 -4.61 -9.59
N LYS A 527 8.54 -4.17 -10.45
CA LYS A 527 9.81 -3.52 -10.05
C LYS A 527 9.73 -1.99 -9.90
N LYS A 528 8.55 -1.42 -9.65
CA LYS A 528 8.38 0.00 -9.31
C LYS A 528 7.91 0.14 -7.86
N TYR A 529 8.59 0.96 -7.06
CA TYR A 529 8.07 1.42 -5.77
C TYR A 529 7.08 2.56 -6.05
N ILE A 530 5.79 2.35 -5.76
CA ILE A 530 4.71 3.25 -6.21
C ILE A 530 4.22 4.23 -5.15
N GLY A 531 4.29 3.86 -3.87
CA GLY A 531 3.66 4.60 -2.79
C GLY A 531 3.76 3.86 -1.45
N TYR A 532 3.36 4.55 -0.39
CA TYR A 532 3.16 3.93 0.91
C TYR A 532 1.93 4.52 1.61
N GLU A 533 1.46 3.80 2.61
CA GLU A 533 0.42 4.23 3.54
C GLU A 533 1.01 4.30 4.96
N THR A 534 0.80 5.43 5.64
CA THR A 534 1.18 5.61 7.05
C THR A 534 0.01 5.20 7.94
N ILE A 535 0.16 4.08 8.62
CA ILE A 535 -0.84 3.48 9.50
C ILE A 535 -0.54 3.92 10.93
N ALA A 536 -1.26 4.93 11.41
CA ALA A 536 -1.06 5.46 12.76
C ALA A 536 -1.51 4.47 13.83
N THR A 537 -0.67 4.29 14.86
CA THR A 537 -0.92 3.41 16.01
C THR A 537 -0.87 4.18 17.32
N TYR A 538 -1.57 3.69 18.32
CA TYR A 538 -1.52 4.22 19.67
C TYR A 538 -1.46 3.10 20.71
N ILE A 539 -0.73 3.33 21.80
CA ILE A 539 -0.60 2.45 22.95
C ILE A 539 -1.41 3.05 24.11
N PRO A 540 -2.63 2.56 24.42
CA PRO A 540 -3.40 2.97 25.57
C PRO A 540 -2.71 2.57 26.89
N GLN A 541 -3.25 3.05 28.01
CA GLN A 541 -2.68 2.79 29.35
C GLN A 541 -2.75 1.31 29.77
N ASP A 542 -3.55 0.48 29.08
CA ASP A 542 -3.64 -0.95 29.34
C ASP A 542 -2.74 -1.80 28.43
N LEU A 543 -1.96 -1.16 27.57
CA LEU A 543 -0.90 -1.73 26.73
C LEU A 543 -1.34 -2.72 25.63
N GLN A 544 -2.59 -2.62 25.13
CA GLN A 544 -2.94 -3.20 23.81
C GLN A 544 -2.69 -2.17 22.73
N THR A 545 -1.75 -2.42 21.82
CA THR A 545 -1.54 -1.51 20.70
C THR A 545 -2.71 -1.61 19.72
N GLU A 546 -3.26 -0.45 19.37
CA GLU A 546 -4.43 -0.27 18.52
C GLU A 546 -4.09 0.64 17.33
N LEU A 547 -4.89 0.56 16.28
CA LEU A 547 -4.92 1.60 15.24
C LEU A 547 -5.47 2.90 15.86
N ALA A 548 -4.83 4.04 15.56
CA ALA A 548 -5.25 5.33 16.07
C ALA A 548 -6.61 5.75 15.49
N ASP A 549 -7.49 6.33 16.31
CA ASP A 549 -8.71 6.98 15.83
C ASP A 549 -8.39 8.17 14.90
N HIS A 550 -9.35 8.64 14.09
CA HIS A 550 -9.12 9.72 13.13
C HIS A 550 -8.50 10.98 13.76
N SER A 551 -8.91 11.39 14.95
CA SER A 551 -8.37 12.60 15.59
C SER A 551 -6.93 12.41 16.06
N ARG A 552 -6.59 11.21 16.54
CA ARG A 552 -5.22 10.86 16.95
C ARG A 552 -4.32 10.65 15.73
N ARG A 553 -4.80 9.94 14.71
CA ARG A 553 -4.17 9.75 13.39
C ARG A 553 -3.75 11.11 12.82
N ASP A 554 -4.70 12.03 12.69
CA ASP A 554 -4.44 13.32 12.06
C ASP A 554 -3.41 14.15 12.86
N SER A 555 -3.43 14.10 14.21
CA SER A 555 -2.42 14.74 15.08
C SER A 555 -1.01 14.13 14.94
N ILE A 556 -0.91 12.80 14.81
CA ILE A 556 0.36 12.10 14.57
C ILE A 556 0.93 12.49 13.20
N LEU A 557 0.08 12.48 12.17
CA LEU A 557 0.47 12.82 10.81
C LEU A 557 0.89 14.29 10.68
N ASP A 558 0.16 15.23 11.29
CA ASP A 558 0.54 16.65 11.35
C ASP A 558 1.93 16.84 12.00
N THR A 559 2.23 16.09 13.05
CA THR A 559 3.55 16.11 13.72
C THR A 559 4.65 15.63 12.78
N ILE A 560 4.42 14.57 12.02
CA ILE A 560 5.37 14.05 11.03
C ILE A 560 5.58 15.09 9.92
N TYR A 561 4.50 15.62 9.33
CA TYR A 561 4.57 16.55 8.20
C TYR A 561 5.26 17.88 8.56
N GLN A 562 5.02 18.42 9.76
CA GLN A 562 5.71 19.63 10.23
C GLN A 562 7.23 19.47 10.40
N ASN A 563 7.72 18.23 10.55
CA ASN A 563 9.15 17.90 10.70
C ASN A 563 9.75 17.25 9.44
N SER A 564 9.03 17.21 8.32
CA SER A 564 9.44 16.53 7.08
C SER A 564 10.20 17.44 6.11
N GLU A 565 11.09 16.86 5.29
CA GLU A 565 11.92 17.55 4.29
C GLU A 565 11.75 16.98 2.86
N ILE A 566 12.01 17.80 1.85
CA ILE A 566 11.93 17.42 0.42
C ILE A 566 13.19 17.87 -0.32
N ASN A 567 14.09 16.92 -0.59
CA ASN A 567 15.42 17.11 -1.15
C ASN A 567 15.65 16.22 -2.40
N ILE A 568 14.84 16.43 -3.44
CA ILE A 568 14.77 15.59 -4.67
C ILE A 568 15.90 15.88 -5.69
N LYS A 569 16.79 16.87 -5.42
CA LYS A 569 17.81 17.37 -6.37
C LYS A 569 19.06 16.50 -6.51
#